data_AF-A0A959ZV15-F1
#
_entry.id   AF-A0A959ZV15-F1
#
_cell.length_a   1.000
_cell.length_b   1.000
_cell.length_c   1.000
_cell.angle_alpha   90.00
_cell.angle_beta   90.00
_cell.angle_gamma   90.00
#
_symmetry.space_group_name_H-M   'P 1'
#
loop_
_entity.id
_entity.type
_entity.pdbx_description
1 polymer ?
#
loop_
_entity_poly.entity_id
_entity_poly.type
_entity_poly.pdbx_seq_one_letter_code
_entity_poly.pdbx_strand_id
1 'polypeptide(L)' 'MYDSWGEWREDRRRILTEPPLPTAPATVAFCALCWGQGRIWSAARNGEGLIPVACGHCQGKGVMHSAC' A
#
# COMPACT_ATOMS: atom_id res chain seq x y z
N MET A 1 -10.56 -17.45 -18.91
CA MET A 1 -11.10 -18.82 -18.76
C MET A 1 -10.13 -19.70 -19.53
N TYR A 2 -9.62 -20.78 -18.95
CA TYR A 2 -8.63 -21.63 -19.63
C TYR A 2 -9.33 -22.62 -20.55
N ASP A 3 -8.74 -22.89 -21.70
CA ASP A 3 -9.28 -23.81 -22.71
C ASP A 3 -8.87 -25.27 -22.43
N SER A 4 -7.87 -25.49 -21.55
CA SER A 4 -7.46 -26.83 -21.14
C SER A 4 -6.82 -26.91 -19.74
N TRP A 5 -6.81 -28.12 -19.18
CA TRP A 5 -6.06 -28.44 -17.96
C TRP A 5 -4.54 -28.32 -18.10
N GLY A 6 -4.01 -28.37 -19.32
CA GLY A 6 -2.58 -28.15 -19.59
C GLY A 6 -2.22 -26.68 -19.41
N GLU A 7 -3.00 -25.80 -20.03
CA GLU A 7 -2.86 -24.34 -19.97
C GLU A 7 -2.95 -23.82 -18.53
N TRP A 8 -3.92 -24.30 -17.75
CA TRP A 8 -4.02 -23.94 -16.33
C TRP A 8 -2.78 -24.36 -15.53
N ARG A 9 -2.22 -25.55 -15.78
CA ARG A 9 -1.03 -26.03 -15.05
C ARG A 9 0.22 -25.25 -15.39
N GLU A 10 0.38 -24.84 -16.65
CA GLU A 10 1.48 -23.98 -17.08
C GLU A 10 1.39 -22.59 -16.44
N ASP A 11 0.20 -22.00 -16.42
CA ASP A 11 -0.03 -20.72 -15.75
C ASP A 11 0.24 -20.77 -14.25
N ARG A 12 -0.23 -21.83 -13.56
CA ARG A 12 0.08 -22.06 -12.15
C ARG A 12 1.57 -22.23 -11.89
N ARG A 13 2.30 -22.90 -12.80
CA ARG A 13 3.75 -23.07 -12.67
C ARG A 13 4.45 -21.72 -12.82
N ARG A 14 4.06 -20.89 -13.79
CA ARG A 14 4.59 -19.52 -13.94
C ARG A 14 4.39 -18.68 -12.68
N ILE A 15 3.18 -18.68 -12.12
CA ILE A 15 2.86 -17.93 -10.89
C ILE A 15 3.75 -18.37 -9.71
N LEU A 16 4.14 -19.64 -9.65
CA LEU A 16 5.02 -20.17 -8.60
C LEU A 16 6.51 -19.86 -8.82
N THR A 17 6.92 -19.64 -10.06
CA THR A 17 8.33 -19.40 -10.43
C THR A 17 8.68 -17.94 -10.65
N GLU A 18 7.70 -17.13 -11.07
CA GLU A 18 7.90 -15.71 -11.35
C GLU A 18 7.74 -14.91 -10.05
N PRO A 19 8.68 -14.01 -9.74
CA PRO A 19 8.51 -13.11 -8.61
C PRO A 19 7.25 -12.27 -8.84
N PRO A 20 6.40 -12.09 -7.82
CA PRO A 20 5.19 -11.31 -7.98
C PRO A 20 5.56 -9.89 -8.42
N LEU A 21 4.81 -9.37 -9.38
CA LEU A 21 4.95 -7.97 -9.74
C LEU A 21 4.70 -7.13 -8.48
N PRO A 22 5.64 -6.26 -8.11
CA PRO A 22 5.51 -5.51 -6.86
C PRO A 22 4.33 -4.54 -7.00
N THR A 23 3.38 -4.64 -6.07
CA THR A 23 2.19 -3.76 -6.01
C THR A 23 2.56 -2.30 -5.70
N ALA A 24 3.76 -2.07 -5.21
CA ALA A 24 4.34 -0.75 -5.00
C ALA A 24 5.85 -0.80 -5.31
N PRO A 25 6.46 0.30 -5.79
CA PRO A 25 7.90 0.35 -6.00
C PRO A 25 8.69 -0.12 -4.76
N ALA A 26 9.74 -0.92 -4.93
CA ALA A 26 10.55 -1.41 -3.80
C ALA A 26 11.18 -0.27 -2.97
N THR A 27 11.28 0.92 -3.56
CA THR A 27 11.81 2.13 -2.92
C THR A 27 10.80 2.86 -2.04
N VAL A 28 9.56 2.38 -1.93
CA VAL A 28 8.54 2.97 -1.06
C VAL A 28 8.03 1.98 -0.03
N ALA A 29 7.97 2.43 1.22
CA ALA A 29 7.35 1.73 2.32
C ALA A 29 6.09 2.48 2.75
N PHE A 30 5.12 1.78 3.35
CA PHE A 30 3.99 2.46 3.96
C PHE A 30 4.48 3.35 5.11
N CYS A 31 3.87 4.52 5.27
CA CYS A 31 4.15 5.41 6.38
C CYS A 31 3.65 4.76 7.67
N ALA A 32 4.56 4.35 8.55
CA ALA A 32 4.23 3.69 9.81
C ALA A 32 3.36 4.56 10.74
N LEU A 33 3.54 5.89 10.70
CA LEU A 33 2.78 6.81 11.58
C LEU A 33 1.28 6.85 11.25
N CYS A 34 0.93 6.80 9.97
CA CYS A 34 -0.46 6.84 9.52
C CYS A 34 -0.95 5.51 8.95
N TRP A 35 -0.16 4.45 9.07
CA TRP A 35 -0.53 3.10 8.64
C TRP A 35 -0.98 3.05 7.18
N GLY A 36 -0.28 3.79 6.31
CA GLY A 36 -0.64 3.86 4.88
C GLY A 36 -1.82 4.78 4.53
N GLN A 37 -2.55 5.33 5.51
CA GLN A 37 -3.79 6.07 5.27
C GLN A 37 -3.58 7.48 4.71
N GLY A 38 -2.37 8.04 4.85
CA GLY A 38 -2.06 9.44 4.50
C GLY A 38 -2.66 10.47 5.45
N ARG A 39 -3.43 10.05 6.45
CA ARG A 39 -4.11 10.93 7.41
C ARG A 39 -4.01 10.40 8.83
N ILE A 40 -4.13 11.30 9.79
CA ILE A 40 -4.24 11.01 11.22
C ILE A 40 -5.45 11.74 11.80
N TRP A 41 -5.92 11.31 12.97
CA TRP A 41 -6.98 12.02 13.69
C TRP A 41 -6.39 13.14 14.54
N SER A 42 -6.93 14.35 14.39
CA SER A 42 -6.57 15.53 15.19
C SER A 42 -7.82 16.14 15.80
N ALA A 43 -7.68 16.80 16.96
CA ALA A 43 -8.77 17.56 17.56
C ALA A 43 -9.29 18.64 16.58
N ALA A 44 -10.61 18.73 16.46
CA ALA A 44 -11.27 19.79 15.73
C ALA A 44 -11.06 21.14 16.45
N ARG A 45 -10.86 22.23 15.69
CA ARG A 45 -10.61 23.56 16.26
C ARG A 45 -11.78 24.10 17.09
N ASN A 46 -12.99 23.65 16.80
CA ASN A 46 -14.21 23.99 17.53
C ASN A 46 -14.47 23.09 18.76
N GLY A 47 -13.61 22.10 19.02
CA GLY A 47 -13.76 21.19 20.16
C GLY A 47 -14.77 20.04 19.94
N GLU A 48 -15.38 19.91 18.77
CA GLU A 48 -16.46 18.93 18.51
C GLU A 48 -15.95 17.51 18.19
N GLY A 49 -14.73 17.16 18.60
CA GLY A 49 -14.17 15.82 18.45
C GLY A 49 -12.94 15.75 17.55
N LEU A 50 -12.86 14.70 16.73
CA LEU A 50 -11.69 14.41 15.88
C LEU A 50 -12.01 14.60 14.40
N ILE A 51 -11.08 15.24 13.68
CA ILE A 51 -11.11 15.40 12.23
C ILE A 51 -9.88 14.73 11.59
N PRO A 52 -10.02 14.19 10.37
CA PRO A 52 -8.86 13.68 9.66
C PRO A 52 -8.02 14.86 9.16
N VAL A 53 -6.72 14.83 9.45
CA VAL A 53 -5.74 15.78 8.92
C VAL A 53 -4.63 15.04 8.20
N ALA A 54 -3.96 15.70 7.26
CA ALA A 54 -2.83 15.11 6.55
C ALA A 54 -1.75 14.66 7.55
N CYS A 55 -1.22 13.46 7.36
CA CYS A 55 -0.11 12.98 8.18
C CYS A 55 1.12 13.84 7.91
N GLY A 56 1.65 14.50 8.95
CA GLY A 56 2.83 15.36 8.81
C GLY A 56 4.11 14.63 8.42
N HIS A 57 4.21 13.33 8.73
CA HIS A 57 5.39 12.54 8.42
C HIS A 57 5.50 12.18 6.93
N CYS A 58 4.39 11.74 6.31
CA CYS A 58 4.34 11.44 4.87
C CYS A 58 3.71 12.54 4.02
N GLN A 59 3.39 13.69 4.62
CA GLN A 59 2.77 14.84 3.96
C GLN A 59 1.50 14.47 3.18
N GLY A 60 0.67 13.58 3.74
CA GLY A 60 -0.57 13.16 3.09
C GLY A 60 -0.45 11.97 2.13
N LYS A 61 0.76 11.50 1.80
CA LYS A 61 0.98 10.52 0.72
C LYS A 61 0.70 9.07 1.11
N GLY A 62 0.66 8.76 2.41
CA GLY A 62 0.50 7.39 2.93
C GLY A 62 1.75 6.51 2.79
N VAL A 63 2.71 6.91 1.96
CA VAL A 63 3.98 6.20 1.75
C VAL A 63 5.18 7.09 2.04
N MET A 64 6.31 6.46 2.36
CA MET A 64 7.62 7.08 2.54
C MET A 64 8.61 6.42 1.59
N HIS A 65 9.58 7.17 1.10
CA HIS A 65 10.71 6.54 0.41
C HIS A 65 11.58 5.82 1.45
N SER A 66 11.80 4.53 1.26
CA SER A 66 12.82 3.80 2.02
C SER A 66 14.17 4.27 1.49
N ALA A 67 14.99 4.87 2.34
CA ALA A 67 16.41 4.99 2.01
C ALA A 67 16.95 3.56 1.88
N CYS A 68 17.51 3.23 0.72
CA CYS A 68 18.20 1.97 0.49
C CYS A 68 19.44 1.86 1.38
#